data_AF-A0A972A407-F1
#
_entry.id   AF-A0A972A407-F1
#
_cell.length_a   1.000
_cell.length_b   1.000
_cell.length_c   1.000
_cell.angle_alpha   90.00
_cell.angle_beta   90.00
_cell.angle_gamma   90.00
#
_symmetry.space_group_name_H-M   'P 1'
#
loop_
_entity.id
_entity.type
_entity.pdbx_description
1 polymer ?
#
loop_
_entity_poly.entity_id
_entity_poly.type
_entity_poly.pdbx_seq_one_letter_code
_entity_poly.pdbx_strand_id
1 'polypeptide(L)'
;EDDYENLKHDLLRVMAIDIPFKEEDVKKMRQDDQLEMVTAQAFETFKRKTERLAEIAHPVIKQVFENQGAMYENILIPITDGKRVYNISCSLKEAYETGSKALVKAFEKSILLHTIDEDWKEHLREMDELRHSVQNASYEQKDPLLIYKLESFNLFKTMVNDVNSKAVSILMRGQIPIQDPGSVRRAAPEQKTDYSKYRTQKEESESMPAAGSNGGRDPQQQRQPQKLEPIRVEKKVGRNDPCPCGSGKKYKNCHGA
;
A
#
# COMPACT_ATOMS: atom_id res chain seq x y z
N GLU A 1 8.25 -3.05 36.69
CA GLU A 1 9.20 -2.27 35.89
C GLU A 1 8.90 -2.50 34.42
N ASP A 2 8.90 -3.74 33.93
CA ASP A 2 8.58 -4.04 32.51
C ASP A 2 7.20 -3.54 32.05
N ASP A 3 6.13 -3.68 32.84
CA ASP A 3 4.78 -3.30 32.40
C ASP A 3 4.60 -1.78 32.19
N TYR A 4 5.26 -0.93 32.99
CA TYR A 4 5.14 0.52 32.87
C TYR A 4 5.91 1.05 31.66
N GLU A 5 7.15 0.58 31.47
CA GLU A 5 7.94 0.97 30.29
C GLU A 5 7.32 0.42 29.00
N ASN A 6 6.76 -0.79 29.02
CA ASN A 6 6.00 -1.33 27.88
C ASN A 6 4.78 -0.46 27.55
N LEU A 7 3.96 -0.10 28.55
CA LEU A 7 2.81 0.77 28.35
C LEU A 7 3.23 2.13 27.78
N LYS A 8 4.30 2.72 28.30
CA LYS A 8 4.85 3.99 27.80
C LYS A 8 5.32 3.88 26.35
N HIS A 9 6.05 2.81 26.00
CA HIS A 9 6.45 2.56 24.62
C HIS A 9 5.24 2.37 23.68
N ASP A 10 4.22 1.66 24.13
CA ASP A 10 3.00 1.43 23.34
C ASP A 10 2.18 2.71 23.16
N LEU A 11 2.05 3.54 24.20
CA LEU A 11 1.39 4.84 24.10
C LEU A 11 2.11 5.78 23.14
N LEU A 12 3.45 5.81 23.20
CA LEU A 12 4.25 6.57 22.24
C LEU A 12 4.09 6.01 20.81
N ARG A 13 4.08 4.69 20.65
CA ARG A 13 3.97 4.03 19.35
C ARG A 13 2.58 4.17 18.73
N VAL A 14 1.50 4.03 19.47
CA VAL A 14 0.13 4.05 18.93
C VAL A 14 -0.47 5.44 19.01
N MET A 15 -0.38 6.10 20.16
CA MET A 15 -1.07 7.37 20.39
C MET A 15 -0.16 8.60 20.30
N ALA A 16 1.17 8.42 20.25
CA ALA A 16 2.14 9.52 20.23
C ALA A 16 1.95 10.49 21.41
N ILE A 17 1.66 9.94 22.59
CA ILE A 17 1.52 10.65 23.87
C ILE A 17 2.45 10.05 24.91
N ASP A 18 2.88 10.88 25.86
CA ASP A 18 3.52 10.42 27.09
C ASP A 18 2.48 9.91 28.08
N ILE A 19 2.91 9.09 29.02
CA ILE A 19 2.05 8.56 30.08
C ILE A 19 1.67 9.67 31.10
N PRO A 20 0.40 9.80 31.51
CA PRO A 20 -0.05 10.94 32.33
C PRO A 20 0.25 10.79 33.83
N PHE A 21 0.80 9.66 34.27
CA PHE A 21 1.06 9.34 35.67
C PHE A 21 2.45 8.73 35.84
N LYS A 22 2.96 8.76 37.06
CA LYS A 22 4.30 8.24 37.40
C LYS A 22 4.25 6.74 37.67
N GLU A 23 5.39 6.07 37.51
CA GLU A 23 5.54 4.63 37.78
C GLU A 23 5.10 4.25 39.20
N GLU A 24 5.42 5.09 40.19
CA GLU A 24 5.06 4.87 41.60
C GLU A 24 3.55 4.86 41.86
N ASP A 25 2.77 5.49 40.98
CA ASP A 25 1.32 5.64 41.13
C ASP A 25 0.56 4.51 40.44
N VAL A 26 1.19 3.79 39.50
CA VAL A 26 0.62 2.65 38.76
C VAL A 26 0.11 1.56 39.71
N LYS A 27 0.87 1.26 40.77
CA LYS A 27 0.49 0.23 41.75
C LYS A 27 -0.60 0.69 42.72
N LYS A 28 -0.82 2.00 42.83
CA LYS A 28 -1.76 2.61 43.78
C LYS A 28 -3.12 2.91 43.14
N MET A 29 -3.14 3.17 41.84
CA MET A 29 -4.34 3.52 41.08
C MET A 29 -5.05 2.28 40.56
N ARG A 30 -6.38 2.32 40.48
CA ARG A 30 -7.13 1.27 39.78
C ARG A 30 -6.85 1.36 38.28
N GLN A 31 -6.95 0.23 37.59
CA GLN A 31 -6.78 0.18 36.14
C GLN A 31 -7.79 1.07 35.41
N ASP A 32 -9.02 1.16 35.90
CA ASP A 32 -10.07 2.03 35.33
C ASP A 32 -9.65 3.51 35.38
N ASP A 33 -9.08 3.96 36.49
CA ASP A 33 -8.63 5.35 36.66
C ASP A 33 -7.44 5.66 35.74
N GLN A 34 -6.51 4.70 35.59
CA GLN A 34 -5.39 4.83 34.66
C GLN A 34 -5.87 4.94 33.21
N LEU A 35 -6.85 4.11 32.82
CA LEU A 35 -7.46 4.13 31.49
C LEU A 35 -8.16 5.46 31.22
N GLU A 36 -8.91 5.99 32.19
CA GLU A 36 -9.59 7.28 32.05
C GLU A 36 -8.60 8.42 31.84
N MET A 37 -7.51 8.46 32.62
CA MET A 37 -6.46 9.47 32.47
C MET A 37 -5.78 9.42 31.10
N VAL A 38 -5.39 8.22 30.64
CA VAL A 38 -4.78 8.04 29.31
C VAL A 38 -5.75 8.45 28.21
N THR A 39 -7.01 8.05 28.32
CA THR A 39 -8.05 8.36 27.33
C THR A 39 -8.29 9.86 27.25
N ALA A 40 -8.40 10.55 28.40
CA ALA A 40 -8.56 12.00 28.44
C ALA A 40 -7.38 12.73 27.78
N GLN A 41 -6.14 12.33 28.09
CA GLN A 41 -4.94 12.91 27.49
C GLN A 41 -4.85 12.64 25.98
N ALA A 42 -5.25 11.45 25.53
CA ALA A 42 -5.30 11.09 24.12
C ALA A 42 -6.29 11.99 23.37
N PHE A 43 -7.51 12.16 23.88
CA PHE A 43 -8.53 13.02 23.27
C PHE A 43 -8.10 14.49 23.24
N GLU A 44 -7.52 15.00 24.33
CA GLU A 44 -7.01 16.38 24.37
C GLU A 44 -5.90 16.59 23.33
N THR A 45 -4.95 15.66 23.26
CA THR A 45 -3.87 15.71 22.27
C THR A 45 -4.41 15.64 20.84
N PHE A 46 -5.36 14.74 20.59
CA PHE A 46 -6.01 14.59 19.29
C PHE A 46 -6.70 15.87 18.85
N LYS A 47 -7.52 16.47 19.75
CA LYS A 47 -8.21 17.74 19.49
C LYS A 47 -7.24 18.87 19.17
N ARG A 48 -6.17 19.02 19.96
CA ARG A 48 -5.14 20.04 19.72
C ARG A 48 -4.44 19.83 18.37
N LYS A 49 -4.18 18.58 17.97
CA LYS A 49 -3.55 18.27 16.67
C LYS A 49 -4.48 18.56 15.50
N THR A 50 -5.76 18.20 15.59
CA THR A 50 -6.73 18.47 14.53
C THR A 50 -6.99 19.96 14.35
N GLU A 51 -7.04 20.72 15.44
CA GLU A 51 -7.09 22.19 15.41
C GLU A 51 -5.87 22.79 14.71
N ARG A 52 -4.65 22.37 15.10
CA ARG A 52 -3.41 22.82 14.44
C ARG A 52 -3.36 22.46 12.95
N LEU A 53 -3.85 21.28 12.58
CA LEU A 53 -3.92 20.86 11.17
C LEU A 53 -4.86 21.77 10.37
N ALA A 54 -6.01 22.14 10.94
CA ALA A 54 -6.93 23.09 10.34
C ALA A 54 -6.30 24.50 10.21
N GLU A 55 -5.61 24.98 11.25
CA GLU A 55 -4.92 26.27 11.24
C GLU A 55 -3.84 26.37 10.15
N ILE A 56 -3.07 25.30 9.93
CA ILE A 56 -2.04 25.23 8.87
C ILE A 56 -2.68 25.18 7.49
N ALA A 57 -3.79 24.45 7.34
CA ALA A 57 -4.49 24.31 6.06
C ALA A 57 -5.23 25.59 5.64
N HIS A 58 -5.82 26.30 6.60
CA HIS A 58 -6.70 27.43 6.35
C HIS A 58 -6.13 28.52 5.44
N PRO A 59 -4.90 29.04 5.63
CA PRO A 59 -4.36 30.08 4.74
C PRO A 59 -4.22 29.60 3.29
N VAL A 60 -3.84 28.33 3.08
CA VAL A 60 -3.71 27.75 1.74
C VAL A 60 -5.08 27.62 1.08
N ILE A 61 -6.08 27.11 1.81
CA ILE A 61 -7.45 26.96 1.33
C ILE A 61 -8.06 28.32 1.00
N LYS A 62 -7.89 29.31 1.87
CA LYS A 62 -8.35 30.68 1.66
C LYS A 62 -7.74 31.29 0.41
N GLN A 63 -6.42 31.20 0.23
CA GLN A 63 -5.73 31.72 -0.94
C GLN A 63 -6.22 31.06 -2.24
N VAL A 64 -6.45 29.75 -2.23
CA VAL A 64 -6.95 29.02 -3.42
C VAL A 64 -8.40 29.40 -3.72
N PHE A 65 -9.27 29.52 -2.70
CA PHE A 65 -10.67 29.91 -2.88
C PHE A 65 -10.82 31.33 -3.41
N GLU A 66 -10.08 32.29 -2.87
CA GLU A 66 -10.16 33.70 -3.28
C GLU A 66 -9.59 33.94 -4.68
N ASN A 67 -8.51 33.25 -5.07
CA ASN A 67 -7.86 33.46 -6.37
C ASN A 67 -8.42 32.56 -7.49
N GLN A 68 -8.88 31.35 -7.14
CA GLN A 68 -9.16 30.28 -8.11
C GLN A 68 -10.48 29.53 -7.82
N GLY A 69 -11.33 30.03 -6.90
CA GLY A 69 -12.54 29.33 -6.45
C GLY A 69 -13.59 29.06 -7.54
N ALA A 70 -13.55 29.79 -8.66
CA ALA A 70 -14.44 29.53 -9.81
C ALA A 70 -13.99 28.36 -10.69
N MET A 71 -12.73 27.92 -10.56
CA MET A 71 -12.13 26.92 -11.45
C MET A 71 -12.18 25.49 -10.87
N TYR A 72 -12.24 25.35 -9.54
CA TYR A 72 -12.13 24.07 -8.85
C TYR A 72 -13.20 23.90 -7.76
N GLU A 73 -13.91 22.78 -7.81
CA GLU A 73 -14.90 22.41 -6.78
C GLU A 73 -14.25 21.67 -5.60
N ASN A 74 -13.28 20.80 -5.88
CA ASN A 74 -12.55 20.02 -4.88
C ASN A 74 -11.05 20.34 -4.91
N ILE A 75 -10.42 20.25 -3.74
CA ILE A 75 -8.97 20.38 -3.57
C ILE A 75 -8.37 19.11 -3.00
N LEU A 76 -7.11 18.86 -3.34
CA LEU A 76 -6.30 17.78 -2.79
C LEU A 76 -5.25 18.36 -1.86
N ILE A 77 -5.26 17.91 -0.60
CA ILE A 77 -4.29 18.33 0.40
C ILE A 77 -3.47 17.11 0.83
N PRO A 78 -2.14 17.13 0.68
CA PRO A 78 -1.29 16.05 1.14
C PRO A 78 -1.14 16.11 2.67
N ILE A 79 -1.49 15.02 3.36
CA ILE A 79 -1.25 14.83 4.80
C ILE A 79 -0.32 13.65 4.96
N THR A 80 0.69 13.76 5.83
CA THR A 80 1.66 12.70 6.08
C THR A 80 1.68 12.30 7.56
N ASP A 81 1.90 11.02 7.83
CA ASP A 81 2.22 10.49 9.16
C ASP A 81 3.74 10.34 9.39
N GLY A 82 4.56 10.84 8.45
CA GLY A 82 6.01 10.69 8.38
C GLY A 82 6.47 9.48 7.57
N LYS A 83 5.60 8.52 7.26
CA LYS A 83 5.93 7.32 6.46
C LYS A 83 5.24 7.32 5.11
N ARG A 84 3.97 7.73 5.07
CA ARG A 84 3.12 7.74 3.88
C ARG A 84 2.55 9.15 3.68
N VAL A 85 2.17 9.44 2.44
CA VAL A 85 1.47 10.69 2.09
C VAL A 85 0.08 10.31 1.59
N TYR A 86 -0.93 10.90 2.22
CA TYR A 86 -2.34 10.72 1.93
C TYR A 86 -2.86 11.98 1.25
N ASN A 87 -3.32 11.85 0.00
CA ASN A 87 -3.92 12.96 -0.72
C ASN A 87 -5.42 13.03 -0.40
N ILE A 88 -5.79 13.92 0.51
CA ILE A 88 -7.16 14.06 0.97
C ILE A 88 -7.92 14.99 0.05
N SER A 89 -9.01 14.49 -0.53
CA SER A 89 -9.94 15.27 -1.33
C SER A 89 -11.04 15.86 -0.46
N CYS A 90 -11.27 17.17 -0.57
CA CYS A 90 -12.40 17.83 0.08
C CYS A 90 -12.97 18.96 -0.79
N SER A 91 -14.26 19.26 -0.60
CA SER A 91 -14.91 20.41 -1.22
C SER A 91 -14.25 21.71 -0.77
N LEU A 92 -13.81 22.52 -1.74
CA LEU A 92 -13.11 23.77 -1.48
C LEU A 92 -14.01 24.76 -0.73
N LYS A 93 -15.27 24.84 -1.14
CA LYS A 93 -16.27 25.72 -0.52
C LYS A 93 -16.53 25.36 0.94
N GLU A 94 -16.80 24.08 1.21
CA GLU A 94 -17.05 23.60 2.58
C GLU A 94 -15.82 23.77 3.47
N ALA A 95 -14.63 23.50 2.93
CA ALA A 95 -13.38 23.67 3.66
C ALA A 95 -13.10 25.16 3.99
N TYR A 96 -13.49 26.10 3.13
CA TYR A 96 -13.39 27.52 3.40
C TYR A 96 -14.39 27.97 4.47
N GLU A 97 -15.68 27.66 4.30
CA GLU A 97 -16.76 28.09 5.19
C GLU A 97 -16.62 27.52 6.61
N THR A 98 -16.08 26.30 6.75
CA THR A 98 -15.91 25.62 8.04
C THR A 98 -14.59 25.92 8.74
N GLY A 99 -13.73 26.78 8.17
CA GLY A 99 -12.39 27.03 8.70
C GLY A 99 -11.52 25.77 8.70
N SER A 100 -11.56 25.01 7.61
CA SER A 100 -10.80 23.78 7.38
C SER A 100 -11.20 22.58 8.25
N LYS A 101 -12.29 22.66 9.01
CA LYS A 101 -12.83 21.50 9.76
C LYS A 101 -13.37 20.40 8.84
N ALA A 102 -13.93 20.77 7.69
CA ALA A 102 -14.37 19.78 6.70
C ALA A 102 -13.21 18.93 6.16
N LEU A 103 -12.01 19.52 6.02
CA LEU A 103 -10.80 18.79 5.64
C LEU A 103 -10.41 17.76 6.72
N VAL A 104 -10.42 18.15 8.00
CA VAL A 104 -10.09 17.23 9.10
C VAL A 104 -11.04 16.03 9.09
N LYS A 105 -12.35 16.27 8.94
CA LYS A 105 -13.35 15.19 8.86
C LYS A 105 -13.15 14.31 7.62
N ALA A 106 -12.77 14.90 6.48
CA ALA A 106 -12.46 14.15 5.27
C ALA A 106 -11.20 13.29 5.45
N PHE A 107 -10.18 13.81 6.12
CA PHE A 107 -8.97 13.07 6.50
C PHE A 107 -9.32 11.88 7.40
N GLU A 108 -10.05 12.10 8.49
CA GLU A 108 -10.47 11.05 9.41
C GLU A 108 -11.20 9.91 8.69
N LYS A 109 -12.20 10.26 7.87
CA LYS A 109 -12.97 9.29 7.09
C LYS A 109 -12.10 8.54 6.09
N SER A 110 -11.22 9.24 5.38
CA SER A 110 -10.35 8.65 4.37
C SER A 110 -9.37 7.64 4.99
N ILE A 111 -8.79 7.98 6.14
CA ILE A 111 -7.85 7.08 6.83
C ILE A 111 -8.56 5.85 7.38
N LEU A 112 -9.74 6.03 7.99
CA LEU A 112 -10.52 4.89 8.50
C LEU A 112 -10.89 3.92 7.39
N LEU A 113 -11.46 4.42 6.28
CA LEU A 113 -11.83 3.58 5.14
C LEU A 113 -10.63 2.88 4.52
N HIS A 114 -9.53 3.61 4.29
CA HIS A 114 -8.31 3.02 3.75
C HIS A 114 -7.76 1.91 4.66
N THR A 115 -7.75 2.12 5.98
CA THR A 115 -7.22 1.14 6.93
C THR A 115 -8.09 -0.10 6.99
N ILE A 116 -9.42 0.07 7.06
CA ILE A 116 -10.38 -1.04 7.03
C ILE A 116 -10.23 -1.85 5.75
N ASP A 117 -10.18 -1.20 4.59
CA ASP A 117 -10.09 -1.90 3.31
C ASP A 117 -8.79 -2.73 3.19
N GLU A 118 -7.65 -2.17 3.59
CA GLU A 118 -6.36 -2.87 3.55
C GLU A 118 -6.33 -4.07 4.50
N ASP A 119 -6.75 -3.89 5.76
CA ASP A 119 -6.73 -4.97 6.75
C ASP A 119 -7.80 -6.04 6.44
N TRP A 120 -8.94 -5.65 5.86
CA TRP A 120 -9.96 -6.60 5.41
C TRP A 120 -9.47 -7.45 4.23
N LYS A 121 -8.76 -6.85 3.27
CA LYS A 121 -8.14 -7.59 2.16
C LYS A 121 -7.13 -8.61 2.67
N GLU A 122 -6.33 -8.24 3.66
CA GLU A 122 -5.36 -9.18 4.26
C GLU A 122 -6.05 -10.28 5.06
N HIS A 123 -7.06 -9.95 5.86
CA HIS A 123 -7.85 -10.93 6.58
C HIS A 123 -8.50 -11.97 5.66
N LEU A 124 -9.03 -11.56 4.49
CA LEU A 124 -9.58 -12.52 3.52
C LEU A 124 -8.51 -13.48 2.99
N ARG A 125 -7.26 -13.02 2.81
CA ARG A 125 -6.15 -13.91 2.43
C ARG A 125 -5.80 -14.89 3.54
N GLU A 126 -5.68 -14.41 4.78
CA GLU A 126 -5.43 -15.26 5.95
C GLU A 126 -6.53 -16.32 6.12
N MET A 127 -7.78 -15.95 5.86
CA MET A 127 -8.93 -16.86 5.91
C MET A 127 -8.86 -17.95 4.81
N ASP A 128 -8.43 -17.59 3.61
CA ASP A 128 -8.21 -18.55 2.52
C ASP A 128 -7.05 -19.50 2.85
N GLU A 129 -5.94 -19.00 3.41
CA GLU A 129 -4.82 -19.82 3.88
C GLU A 129 -5.25 -20.78 5.01
N LEU A 130 -6.00 -20.26 5.99
CA LEU A 130 -6.55 -21.07 7.08
C LEU A 130 -7.43 -22.20 6.55
N ARG A 131 -8.26 -21.93 5.55
CA ARG A 131 -9.12 -22.94 4.92
C ARG A 131 -8.30 -24.09 4.32
N HIS A 132 -7.17 -23.79 3.68
CA HIS A 132 -6.26 -24.81 3.15
C HIS A 132 -5.53 -25.58 4.27
N SER A 133 -5.07 -24.89 5.31
CA SER A 133 -4.39 -25.51 6.45
C SER A 133 -5.29 -26.47 7.24
N VAL A 134 -6.56 -26.09 7.46
CA VAL A 134 -7.54 -26.91 8.19
C VAL A 134 -7.87 -28.22 7.45
N GLN A 135 -7.76 -28.26 6.12
CA GLN A 135 -7.90 -29.52 5.37
C GLN A 135 -6.81 -30.53 5.75
N ASN A 136 -5.61 -30.05 6.08
CA ASN A 136 -4.52 -30.88 6.58
C ASN A 136 -4.70 -31.24 8.07
N ALA A 137 -5.45 -30.46 8.85
CA ALA A 137 -5.72 -30.77 10.26
C ALA A 137 -6.60 -32.01 10.46
N SER A 138 -7.32 -32.47 9.42
CA SER A 138 -8.05 -33.75 9.46
C SER A 138 -7.14 -34.95 9.78
N TYR A 139 -5.84 -34.86 9.50
CA TYR A 139 -4.87 -35.89 9.84
C TYR A 139 -4.61 -36.00 11.36
N GLU A 140 -4.90 -34.95 12.15
CA GLU A 140 -4.73 -34.93 13.61
C GLU A 140 -5.95 -35.44 14.40
N GLN A 141 -6.99 -35.97 13.72
CA GLN A 141 -8.25 -36.43 14.35
C GLN A 141 -9.02 -35.36 15.16
N LYS A 142 -8.74 -34.07 14.92
CA LYS A 142 -9.56 -32.97 15.43
C LYS A 142 -10.65 -32.62 14.43
N ASP A 143 -11.76 -32.04 14.92
CA ASP A 143 -12.83 -31.56 14.05
C ASP A 143 -12.35 -30.33 13.25
N PRO A 144 -12.17 -30.44 11.92
CA PRO A 144 -11.68 -29.34 11.09
C PRO A 144 -12.60 -28.12 11.14
N LEU A 145 -13.92 -28.34 11.24
CA LEU A 145 -14.91 -27.26 11.28
C LEU A 145 -14.77 -26.45 12.57
N LEU A 146 -14.51 -27.11 13.70
CA LEU A 146 -14.32 -26.44 14.98
C LEU A 146 -13.05 -25.60 14.98
N ILE A 147 -11.93 -26.15 14.46
CA ILE A 147 -10.66 -25.42 14.34
C ILE A 147 -10.84 -24.18 13.47
N TYR A 148 -11.44 -24.34 12.29
CA TYR A 148 -11.70 -23.21 11.40
C TYR A 148 -12.50 -22.11 12.10
N LYS A 149 -13.56 -22.46 12.83
CA LYS A 149 -14.39 -21.47 13.56
C LYS A 149 -13.63 -20.75 14.65
N LEU A 150 -12.83 -21.45 15.44
CA LEU A 150 -12.06 -20.83 16.53
C LEU A 150 -10.96 -19.94 15.98
N GLU A 151 -10.22 -20.44 14.99
CA GLU A 151 -9.06 -19.72 14.44
C GLU A 151 -9.48 -18.52 13.59
N SER A 152 -10.51 -18.66 12.76
CA SER A 152 -11.07 -17.53 11.99
C SER A 152 -11.53 -16.39 12.89
N PHE A 153 -12.13 -16.71 14.03
CA PHE A 153 -12.55 -15.70 15.00
C PHE A 153 -11.37 -15.01 15.68
N ASN A 154 -10.28 -15.73 15.97
CA ASN A 154 -9.05 -15.13 16.47
C ASN A 154 -8.41 -14.21 15.42
N LEU A 155 -8.33 -14.63 14.15
CA LEU A 155 -7.88 -13.78 13.05
C LEU A 155 -8.72 -12.50 12.93
N PHE A 156 -10.04 -12.63 13.02
CA PHE A 156 -10.94 -11.47 13.00
C PHE A 156 -10.68 -10.50 14.17
N LYS A 157 -10.50 -11.01 15.40
CA LYS A 157 -10.14 -10.17 16.56
C LYS A 157 -8.83 -9.43 16.34
N THR A 158 -7.81 -10.13 15.83
CA THR A 158 -6.51 -9.53 15.52
C THR A 158 -6.65 -8.44 14.47
N MET A 159 -7.38 -8.70 13.38
CA MET A 159 -7.66 -7.72 12.34
C MET A 159 -8.34 -6.45 12.91
N VAL A 160 -9.37 -6.60 13.76
CA VAL A 160 -10.04 -5.43 14.37
C VAL A 160 -9.08 -4.62 15.25
N ASN A 161 -8.23 -5.28 16.03
CA ASN A 161 -7.23 -4.60 16.86
C ASN A 161 -6.19 -3.87 16.00
N ASP A 162 -5.76 -4.47 14.90
CA ASP A 162 -4.84 -3.88 13.94
C ASP A 162 -5.44 -2.65 13.26
N VAL A 163 -6.69 -2.73 12.81
CA VAL A 163 -7.42 -1.60 12.22
C VAL A 163 -7.45 -0.42 13.21
N ASN A 164 -7.84 -0.68 14.45
CA ASN A 164 -7.93 0.35 15.48
C ASN A 164 -6.55 0.98 15.76
N SER A 165 -5.52 0.16 15.95
CA SER A 165 -4.17 0.61 16.27
C SER A 165 -3.54 1.41 15.13
N LYS A 166 -3.68 0.93 13.88
CA LYS A 166 -3.18 1.61 12.68
C LYS A 166 -3.91 2.92 12.43
N ALA A 167 -5.25 2.92 12.51
CA ALA A 167 -6.05 4.12 12.33
C ALA A 167 -5.68 5.21 13.35
N VAL A 168 -5.66 4.87 14.65
CA VAL A 168 -5.27 5.82 15.70
C VAL A 168 -3.84 6.32 15.49
N SER A 169 -2.90 5.43 15.15
CA SER A 169 -1.51 5.80 14.88
C SER A 169 -1.36 6.80 13.75
N ILE A 170 -2.09 6.62 12.65
CA ILE A 170 -2.04 7.54 11.50
C ILE A 170 -2.72 8.87 11.87
N LEU A 171 -3.89 8.82 12.50
CA LEU A 171 -4.64 10.02 12.90
C LEU A 171 -3.87 10.87 13.92
N MET A 172 -3.23 10.24 14.90
CA MET A 172 -2.43 10.93 15.91
C MET A 172 -1.11 11.49 15.34
N ARG A 173 -0.62 10.98 14.20
CA ARG A 173 0.63 11.46 13.57
C ARG A 173 0.42 12.36 12.35
N GLY A 174 -0.81 12.47 11.86
CA GLY A 174 -1.13 13.25 10.68
C GLY A 174 -0.70 14.71 10.79
N GLN A 175 0.11 15.14 9.84
CA GLN A 175 0.56 16.53 9.70
C GLN A 175 0.62 16.92 8.22
N ILE A 176 0.33 18.18 7.92
CA ILE A 176 0.54 18.72 6.58
C ILE A 176 2.02 19.04 6.44
N PRO A 177 2.73 18.48 5.45
CA PRO A 177 4.12 18.84 5.21
C PRO A 177 4.15 20.30 4.75
N ILE A 178 4.64 21.18 5.62
CA ILE A 178 4.92 22.56 5.23
C ILE A 178 6.09 22.48 4.27
N GLN A 179 5.82 22.58 2.98
CA GLN A 179 6.89 22.75 2.01
C GLN A 179 7.50 24.13 2.27
N ASP A 180 8.77 24.13 2.65
CA ASP A 180 9.59 25.34 2.58
C ASP A 180 9.43 25.90 1.16
N PRO A 181 9.09 27.19 0.94
CA PRO A 181 8.82 27.73 -0.39
C PRO A 181 9.97 27.55 -1.41
N GLY A 182 11.15 27.09 -0.98
CA GLY A 182 12.25 26.65 -1.85
C GLY A 182 12.15 25.24 -2.42
N SER A 183 11.21 24.38 -1.98
CA SER A 183 11.09 22.98 -2.40
C SER A 183 9.94 22.67 -3.36
N VAL A 184 9.22 23.69 -3.85
CA VAL A 184 8.20 23.51 -4.91
C VAL A 184 8.90 23.24 -6.24
N ARG A 185 9.40 22.02 -6.44
CA ARG A 185 9.76 21.53 -7.77
C ARG A 185 8.47 21.32 -8.55
N ARG A 186 8.34 21.99 -9.71
CA ARG A 186 7.40 21.57 -10.77
C ARG A 186 7.50 20.06 -10.89
N ALA A 187 6.34 19.38 -10.91
CA ALA A 187 6.29 17.95 -11.19
C ALA A 187 7.18 17.69 -12.42
N ALA A 188 8.31 17.01 -12.18
CA ALA A 188 9.14 16.57 -13.29
C ALA A 188 8.27 15.64 -14.13
N PRO A 189 8.24 15.78 -15.46
CA PRO A 189 7.51 14.85 -16.30
C PRO A 189 7.95 13.43 -15.93
N GLU A 190 6.99 12.52 -15.76
CA GLU A 190 7.28 11.11 -15.48
C GLU A 190 8.38 10.65 -16.44
N GLN A 191 9.56 10.34 -15.90
CA GLN A 191 10.57 9.64 -16.67
C GLN A 191 9.99 8.25 -16.93
N LYS A 192 9.45 8.06 -18.14
CA LYS A 192 9.09 6.73 -18.62
C LYS A 192 10.32 5.85 -18.46
N THR A 193 10.23 4.87 -17.57
CA THR A 193 11.24 3.84 -17.42
C THR A 193 11.41 3.16 -18.77
N ASP A 194 12.60 3.30 -19.36
CA ASP A 194 12.91 2.68 -20.64
C ASP A 194 13.12 1.18 -20.42
N TYR A 195 12.07 0.40 -20.63
CA TYR A 195 12.09 -1.06 -20.54
C TYR A 195 12.86 -1.73 -21.69
N SER A 196 13.48 -0.98 -22.62
CA SER A 196 14.24 -1.56 -23.75
C SER A 196 15.41 -2.45 -23.33
N LYS A 197 15.91 -2.30 -22.09
CA LYS A 197 17.00 -3.10 -21.54
C LYS A 197 16.54 -4.21 -20.58
N TYR A 198 15.24 -4.34 -20.34
CA TYR A 198 14.72 -5.37 -19.43
C TYR A 198 14.69 -6.72 -20.15
N ARG A 199 15.69 -7.57 -19.88
CA ARG A 199 15.76 -8.94 -20.39
C ARG A 199 15.49 -9.90 -19.25
N THR A 200 14.25 -10.38 -19.15
CA THR A 200 13.89 -11.50 -18.27
C THR A 200 14.44 -12.79 -18.87
N GLN A 201 15.58 -13.28 -18.35
CA GLN A 201 15.95 -14.67 -18.51
C GLN A 201 15.25 -15.46 -17.40
N LYS A 202 14.26 -16.26 -17.81
CA LYS A 202 13.71 -17.32 -16.98
C LYS A 202 14.77 -18.42 -16.97
N GLU A 203 15.52 -18.56 -15.88
CA GLU A 203 16.26 -19.79 -15.63
C GLU A 203 15.21 -20.89 -15.45
N GLU A 204 14.94 -21.63 -16.53
CA GLU A 204 14.34 -22.95 -16.43
C GLU A 204 15.33 -23.82 -15.66
N SER A 205 15.12 -23.91 -14.36
CA SER A 205 15.69 -24.95 -13.51
C SER A 205 15.18 -26.28 -14.06
N GLU A 206 15.97 -26.90 -14.93
CA GLU A 206 15.71 -28.23 -15.45
C GLU A 206 15.77 -29.22 -14.28
N SER A 207 14.57 -29.64 -13.89
CA SER A 207 14.24 -30.81 -13.09
C SER A 207 15.22 -31.97 -13.35
N MET A 208 16.00 -32.32 -12.33
CA MET A 208 16.82 -33.54 -12.27
C MET A 208 15.95 -34.80 -12.36
N PRO A 209 16.22 -35.73 -13.30
CA PRO A 209 15.80 -37.12 -13.15
C PRO A 209 16.92 -37.92 -12.49
N ALA A 210 16.57 -38.61 -11.41
CA ALA A 210 17.42 -39.63 -10.80
C ALA A 210 17.51 -40.87 -11.72
N ALA A 211 18.73 -41.40 -11.95
CA ALA A 211 19.10 -42.82 -11.86
C ALA A 211 20.39 -43.15 -12.65
N GLY A 212 21.23 -44.03 -12.06
CA GLY A 212 22.01 -45.01 -12.83
C GLY A 212 23.52 -44.81 -12.88
N SER A 213 24.26 -45.63 -12.12
CA SER A 213 25.69 -45.91 -12.33
C SER A 213 25.92 -46.62 -13.67
N ASN A 214 27.03 -46.32 -14.37
CA ASN A 214 28.20 -47.23 -14.56
C ASN A 214 29.12 -46.75 -15.72
N GLY A 215 30.43 -46.59 -15.44
CA GLY A 215 31.58 -46.97 -16.30
C GLY A 215 31.91 -46.24 -17.63
N GLY A 216 33.12 -45.63 -17.71
CA GLY A 216 34.03 -45.74 -18.87
C GLY A 216 34.42 -44.49 -19.68
N ARG A 217 35.73 -44.13 -19.62
CA ARG A 217 36.70 -43.45 -20.55
C ARG A 217 36.14 -42.86 -21.88
N ASP A 218 36.51 -41.66 -22.37
CA ASP A 218 37.82 -41.03 -22.67
C ASP A 218 37.59 -39.51 -23.00
N PRO A 219 38.58 -38.58 -22.92
CA PRO A 219 38.36 -37.15 -23.16
C PRO A 219 38.84 -36.69 -24.54
N GLN A 220 37.95 -36.18 -25.41
CA GLN A 220 38.39 -35.48 -26.62
C GLN A 220 37.45 -34.36 -27.11
N GLN A 221 38.10 -33.23 -27.41
CA GLN A 221 37.76 -32.18 -28.40
C GLN A 221 36.68 -31.14 -28.04
N GLN A 222 37.19 -29.99 -27.60
CA GLN A 222 36.55 -28.67 -27.73
C GLN A 222 36.18 -28.39 -29.19
N ARG A 223 34.87 -28.29 -29.47
CA ARG A 223 34.35 -27.63 -30.68
C ARG A 223 33.73 -26.30 -30.26
N GLN A 224 34.27 -25.20 -30.77
CA GLN A 224 33.68 -23.87 -30.63
C GLN A 224 32.33 -23.82 -31.39
N PRO A 225 31.25 -23.27 -30.80
CA PRO A 225 29.99 -23.10 -31.52
C PRO A 225 30.09 -21.97 -32.55
N GLN A 226 29.75 -22.27 -33.81
CA GLN A 226 29.57 -21.26 -34.87
C GLN A 226 28.41 -20.32 -34.52
N LYS A 227 28.63 -19.00 -34.64
CA LYS A 227 27.57 -17.99 -34.54
C LYS A 227 26.60 -18.15 -35.71
N LEU A 228 25.35 -18.54 -35.41
CA LEU A 228 24.24 -18.48 -36.36
C LEU A 228 23.75 -17.03 -36.47
N GLU A 229 23.74 -16.49 -37.68
CA GLU A 229 23.21 -15.15 -37.95
C GLU A 229 21.68 -15.13 -37.83
N PRO A 230 21.07 -14.06 -37.28
CA PRO A 230 19.64 -14.00 -37.05
C PRO A 230 18.85 -13.92 -38.37
N ILE A 231 17.89 -14.82 -38.52
CA ILE A 231 16.94 -14.91 -39.64
C ILE A 231 16.14 -13.60 -39.75
N ARG A 232 16.28 -12.90 -40.88
CA ARG A 232 15.44 -11.75 -41.24
C ARG A 232 14.06 -12.25 -41.65
N VAL A 233 13.06 -11.96 -40.81
CA VAL A 233 11.65 -12.16 -41.16
C VAL A 233 11.22 -11.01 -42.07
N GLU A 234 11.08 -11.26 -43.36
CA GLU A 234 10.48 -10.29 -44.28
C GLU A 234 9.02 -10.01 -43.90
N LYS A 235 8.62 -8.73 -43.95
CA LYS A 235 7.24 -8.31 -43.63
C LYS A 235 6.26 -9.02 -44.57
N LYS A 236 5.41 -9.88 -44.01
CA LYS A 236 4.26 -10.45 -44.74
C LYS A 236 3.32 -9.31 -45.17
N VAL A 237 3.13 -9.18 -46.48
CA VAL A 237 2.22 -8.19 -47.09
C VAL A 237 0.77 -8.53 -46.72
N GLY A 238 0.02 -7.55 -46.21
CA GLY A 238 -1.36 -7.73 -45.79
C GLY A 238 -2.32 -7.92 -46.98
N ARG A 239 -3.42 -8.65 -46.75
CA ARG A 239 -4.40 -9.03 -47.80
C ARG A 239 -4.95 -7.84 -48.61
N ASN A 240 -5.02 -6.64 -48.03
CA ASN A 240 -5.51 -5.42 -48.68
C ASN A 240 -4.40 -4.43 -49.10
N ASP A 241 -3.13 -4.73 -48.84
CA ASP A 241 -2.00 -3.86 -49.18
C ASP A 241 -1.70 -3.88 -50.68
N PRO A 242 -1.06 -2.84 -51.23
CA PRO A 242 -0.60 -2.85 -52.62
C PRO A 242 0.33 -4.04 -52.87
N CYS A 243 0.06 -4.77 -53.95
CA CYS A 243 0.78 -5.99 -54.26
C CYS A 243 2.24 -5.68 -54.64
N PRO A 244 3.24 -6.39 -54.07
CA PRO A 244 4.66 -6.10 -54.27
C PRO A 244 5.15 -6.39 -55.70
N CYS A 245 4.34 -7.01 -56.56
CA CYS A 245 4.65 -7.19 -57.98
C CYS A 245 4.52 -5.91 -58.83
N GLY A 246 4.16 -4.77 -58.22
CA GLY A 246 4.07 -3.48 -58.92
C GLY A 246 2.82 -3.31 -59.79
N SER A 247 1.83 -4.20 -59.69
CA SER A 247 0.62 -4.19 -60.53
C SER A 247 -0.41 -3.09 -60.17
N GLY A 248 -0.18 -2.33 -59.09
CA GLY A 248 -1.09 -1.29 -58.60
C GLY A 248 -2.39 -1.80 -57.97
N LYS A 249 -2.63 -3.12 -57.92
CA LYS A 249 -3.82 -3.74 -57.31
C LYS A 249 -3.54 -4.22 -55.88
N LYS A 250 -4.61 -4.34 -55.06
CA LYS A 250 -4.51 -4.92 -53.70
C LYS A 250 -4.11 -6.39 -53.76
N TYR A 251 -3.31 -6.87 -52.79
CA TYR A 251 -2.71 -8.21 -52.77
C TYR A 251 -3.73 -9.33 -53.02
N LYS A 252 -4.89 -9.31 -52.34
CA LYS A 252 -5.99 -10.27 -52.54
C LYS A 252 -6.51 -10.40 -53.97
N ASN A 253 -6.42 -9.33 -54.76
CA ASN A 253 -6.93 -9.29 -56.14
C ASN A 253 -5.81 -9.56 -57.16
N CYS A 254 -4.61 -9.93 -56.71
CA CYS A 254 -3.47 -10.21 -57.57
C CYS A 254 -2.81 -11.55 -57.21
N HIS A 255 -2.20 -11.66 -56.03
CA HIS A 255 -1.42 -12.84 -55.60
C HIS A 255 -1.95 -13.46 -54.29
N GLY A 256 -3.09 -12.99 -53.79
CA GLY A 256 -3.70 -13.45 -52.53
C GLY A 256 -4.94 -14.32 -52.72
N ALA A 257 -4.91 -15.24 -53.70
CA ALA A 257 -5.90 -16.32 -53.81
C ALA A 257 -5.82 -17.24 -52.59
#